data_AF-A0A6L7MUG7-F1
#
_entry.id   AF-A0A6L7MUG7-F1
#
_cell.length_a   1.000
_cell.length_b   1.000
_cell.length_c   1.000
_cell.angle_alpha   90.00
_cell.angle_beta   90.00
_cell.angle_gamma   90.00
#
_symmetry.space_group_name_H-M   'P 1'
#
loop_
_entity.id
_entity.type
_entity.pdbx_description
1 polymer ?
#
loop_
_entity_poly.entity_id
_entity_poly.type
_entity_poly.pdbx_seq_one_letter_code
_entity_poly.pdbx_strand_id
1 'polypeptide(L)'
;MEWSEAPYPLFRRLAFFAAAQDDVVPAGHALDWLLADGHWWLWSVETQRETTRLLVALVPRLDEAQLIRLERAVLAGPPRKMFKVDIEPERWTRVVDRGTWLRLAKVVEAGASLGSSAAERLAQLSVRYPEWEPAADQRDEFPIWMGEADEWRNFVASPRRRRELCEWLRQQPTADPWREDDWKQRCRDNFATTACALYALAEEAVWPTDRWGEAIHAWSEERHLRRSWRYMAPSLTVAPDDVLQPLGHDVSSWLRAIARAFEGHDEQFFTLARRVLTLDHQDGLDTDEPVTRAINHPVGHVTEALLRWWYRRSLEDGQGLPECVKATFTDLCDIRVGSFQHGRVMLAANVIALFRVDPDWAMKNLLPLFDWQCCQPEARAAWEGFLWSPRLYRPLMEALKPAFLETAKHYAHLGAHGRQYASLLTLAALDRGDTFTNAELELATRSLPPDGLQHASSTLVRALEGVPDQRTDYWRNRVVPYLHAIWPKATESLSPAIAESLGLLCIAAQEQFPEAMERLRSWLQPLAHPNQLVHRLHRADLCTEFPQHALDFLSLVVGNQTQWPPLDLRACLEAILASEPDLATDPRHERLEEHLRRHGH
;
A
#
# COMPACT_ATOMS: atom_id res chain seq x y z
N MET A 1 6.74 -2.24 -33.60
CA MET A 1 6.70 -2.50 -32.15
C MET A 1 6.00 -1.32 -31.49
N GLU A 2 4.71 -1.44 -31.17
CA GLU A 2 3.93 -0.36 -30.52
C GLU A 2 4.34 -0.11 -29.06
N TRP A 3 5.24 -0.94 -28.50
CA TRP A 3 5.69 -0.84 -27.11
C TRP A 3 6.62 0.35 -26.83
N SER A 4 7.31 0.90 -27.85
CA SER A 4 8.23 2.04 -27.67
C SER A 4 7.53 3.39 -27.54
N GLU A 5 6.22 3.46 -27.75
CA GLU A 5 5.43 4.70 -27.69
C GLU A 5 4.69 4.88 -26.35
N ALA A 6 4.61 3.83 -25.53
CA ALA A 6 4.02 3.90 -24.21
C ALA A 6 5.00 4.53 -23.20
N PRO A 7 4.59 5.53 -22.38
CA PRO A 7 5.47 6.25 -21.47
C PRO A 7 5.85 5.45 -20.21
N TYR A 8 5.47 4.18 -20.11
CA TYR A 8 5.71 3.38 -18.92
C TYR A 8 7.05 2.63 -18.99
N PRO A 9 7.87 2.67 -17.91
CA PRO A 9 9.18 2.03 -17.86
C PRO A 9 9.17 0.54 -18.20
N LEU A 10 8.09 -0.17 -17.87
CA LEU A 10 7.94 -1.60 -18.16
C LEU A 10 8.05 -1.92 -19.67
N PHE A 11 7.43 -1.11 -20.54
CA PHE A 11 7.50 -1.33 -21.98
C PHE A 11 8.88 -0.98 -22.55
N ARG A 12 9.56 0.01 -21.96
CA ARG A 12 10.96 0.33 -22.29
C ARG A 12 11.90 -0.80 -21.94
N ARG A 13 11.71 -1.47 -20.80
CA ARG A 13 12.48 -2.67 -20.42
C ARG A 13 12.32 -3.78 -21.45
N LEU A 14 11.09 -4.07 -21.88
CA LEU A 14 10.83 -5.08 -22.92
C LEU A 14 11.48 -4.69 -24.26
N ALA A 15 11.39 -3.43 -24.66
CA ALA A 15 11.99 -2.93 -25.89
C ALA A 15 13.52 -3.02 -25.87
N PHE A 16 14.17 -2.62 -24.77
CA PHE A 16 15.61 -2.72 -24.62
C PHE A 16 16.10 -4.16 -24.53
N PHE A 17 15.36 -5.00 -23.81
CA PHE A 17 15.64 -6.43 -23.77
C PHE A 17 15.59 -7.04 -25.19
N ALA A 18 14.53 -6.76 -25.95
CA ALA A 18 14.38 -7.26 -27.32
C ALA A 18 15.46 -6.73 -28.27
N ALA A 19 15.82 -5.44 -28.16
CA ALA A 19 16.87 -4.84 -28.97
C ALA A 19 18.27 -5.40 -28.66
N ALA A 20 18.47 -5.96 -27.47
CA ALA A 20 19.70 -6.63 -27.07
C ALA A 20 19.81 -8.07 -27.58
N GLN A 21 18.72 -8.66 -28.11
CA GLN A 21 18.71 -10.02 -28.68
C GLN A 21 18.90 -10.01 -30.21
N ASP A 22 19.67 -10.98 -30.71
CA ASP A 22 19.82 -11.46 -32.10
C ASP A 22 19.17 -10.64 -33.23
N ASP A 23 19.78 -9.51 -33.61
CA ASP A 23 19.46 -8.67 -34.78
C ASP A 23 17.96 -8.33 -35.01
N VAL A 24 17.11 -8.48 -33.98
CA VAL A 24 15.66 -8.24 -34.06
C VAL A 24 15.37 -6.76 -34.32
N VAL A 25 16.23 -5.88 -33.82
CA VAL A 25 16.15 -4.43 -33.98
C VAL A 25 17.43 -3.90 -34.64
N PRO A 26 17.34 -3.05 -35.68
CA PRO A 26 18.49 -2.38 -36.26
C PRO A 26 19.23 -1.52 -35.22
N ALA A 27 20.56 -1.57 -35.25
CA ALA A 27 21.42 -0.88 -34.27
C ALA A 27 21.14 0.63 -34.16
N GLY A 28 20.90 1.31 -35.29
CA GLY A 28 20.55 2.74 -35.30
C GLY A 28 19.25 3.04 -34.54
N HIS A 29 18.21 2.23 -34.71
CA HIS A 29 16.93 2.41 -33.99
C HIS A 29 17.07 2.12 -32.50
N ALA A 30 17.84 1.09 -32.12
CA ALA A 30 18.11 0.78 -30.72
C ALA A 30 18.88 1.94 -30.04
N LEU A 31 19.84 2.55 -30.74
CA LEU A 31 20.54 3.73 -30.28
C LEU A 31 19.60 4.93 -30.12
N ASP A 32 18.68 5.15 -31.05
CA ASP A 32 17.68 6.22 -30.95
C ASP A 32 16.79 6.06 -29.72
N TRP A 33 16.38 4.83 -29.38
CA TRP A 33 15.60 4.57 -28.16
C TRP A 33 16.39 4.84 -26.88
N LEU A 34 17.67 4.50 -26.83
CA LEU A 34 18.55 4.82 -25.70
C LEU A 34 18.71 6.34 -25.51
N LEU A 35 18.82 7.07 -26.62
CA LEU A 35 19.07 8.50 -26.64
C LEU A 35 17.79 9.36 -26.63
N ALA A 36 16.62 8.74 -26.64
CA ALA A 36 15.33 9.42 -26.62
C ALA A 36 15.13 10.28 -25.34
N ASP A 37 14.16 11.20 -25.41
CA ASP A 37 13.72 12.05 -24.28
C ASP A 37 14.85 12.86 -23.60
N GLY A 38 15.85 13.25 -24.40
CA GLY A 38 17.04 13.94 -23.89
C GLY A 38 17.96 13.01 -23.12
N HIS A 39 18.17 11.80 -23.64
CA HIS A 39 18.95 10.72 -23.03
C HIS A 39 18.34 10.14 -21.75
N TRP A 40 17.03 10.35 -21.49
CA TRP A 40 16.42 9.94 -20.21
C TRP A 40 16.63 8.44 -19.91
N TRP A 41 16.42 7.60 -20.91
CA TRP A 41 16.48 6.16 -20.75
C TRP A 41 17.90 5.58 -20.69
N LEU A 42 18.89 6.33 -21.17
CA LEU A 42 20.30 6.02 -20.93
C LEU A 42 20.64 6.08 -19.44
N TRP A 43 19.92 6.89 -18.65
CA TRP A 43 20.24 7.19 -17.25
C TRP A 43 19.21 6.71 -16.22
N SER A 44 18.02 6.27 -16.65
CA SER A 44 16.97 5.81 -15.73
C SER A 44 17.41 4.58 -14.94
N VAL A 45 17.18 4.62 -13.62
CA VAL A 45 17.38 3.47 -12.72
C VAL A 45 16.37 2.36 -12.99
N GLU A 46 15.19 2.69 -13.52
CA GLU A 46 14.10 1.74 -13.76
C GLU A 46 14.42 0.75 -14.88
N THR A 47 15.34 1.12 -15.79
CA THR A 47 15.77 0.31 -16.93
C THR A 47 17.27 -0.01 -16.90
N GLN A 48 17.96 0.25 -15.78
CA GLN A 48 19.43 0.24 -15.74
C GLN A 48 20.06 -1.06 -16.24
N ARG A 49 19.48 -2.20 -15.86
CA ARG A 49 19.96 -3.52 -16.28
C ARG A 49 19.82 -3.70 -17.79
N GLU A 50 18.62 -3.44 -18.32
CA GLU A 50 18.34 -3.61 -19.74
C GLU A 50 19.11 -2.59 -20.59
N THR A 51 19.25 -1.35 -20.13
CA THR A 51 20.07 -0.30 -20.75
C THR A 51 21.54 -0.73 -20.85
N THR A 52 22.13 -1.23 -19.75
CA THR A 52 23.55 -1.66 -19.76
C THR A 52 23.74 -2.88 -20.67
N ARG A 53 22.78 -3.82 -20.66
CA ARG A 53 22.86 -5.00 -21.53
C ARG A 53 22.72 -4.66 -22.99
N LEU A 54 21.80 -3.76 -23.32
CA LEU A 54 21.66 -3.22 -24.66
C LEU A 54 22.95 -2.51 -25.08
N LEU A 55 23.54 -1.67 -24.23
CA LEU A 55 24.77 -0.95 -24.55
C LEU A 55 25.90 -1.91 -24.95
N VAL A 56 26.14 -2.97 -24.16
CA VAL A 56 27.19 -3.95 -24.48
C VAL A 56 26.89 -4.74 -25.76
N ALA A 57 25.63 -5.11 -26.01
CA ALA A 57 25.23 -5.81 -27.23
C ALA A 57 25.26 -4.90 -28.48
N LEU A 58 24.99 -3.61 -28.28
CA LEU A 58 24.83 -2.62 -29.35
C LEU A 58 26.17 -2.10 -29.85
N VAL A 59 27.10 -1.81 -28.93
CA VAL A 59 28.40 -1.17 -29.21
C VAL A 59 29.19 -1.85 -30.35
N PRO A 60 29.33 -3.18 -30.42
CA PRO A 60 30.03 -3.86 -31.53
C PRO A 60 29.35 -3.71 -32.89
N ARG A 61 28.07 -3.31 -32.91
CA ARG A 61 27.22 -3.18 -34.11
C ARG A 61 27.08 -1.73 -34.57
N LEU A 62 27.64 -0.76 -33.83
CA LEU A 62 27.57 0.66 -34.18
C LEU A 62 28.65 1.02 -35.21
N ASP A 63 28.29 1.91 -36.14
CA ASP A 63 29.28 2.60 -36.96
C ASP A 63 29.98 3.72 -36.19
N GLU A 64 31.03 4.30 -36.78
CA GLU A 64 31.82 5.36 -36.14
C GLU A 64 30.99 6.60 -35.77
N ALA A 65 30.04 7.00 -36.62
CA ALA A 65 29.20 8.17 -36.38
C ALA A 65 28.22 7.92 -35.22
N GLN A 66 27.67 6.72 -35.15
CA GLN A 66 26.78 6.26 -34.08
C GLN A 66 27.52 6.11 -32.75
N LEU A 67 28.74 5.58 -32.75
CA LEU A 67 29.58 5.47 -31.57
C LEU A 67 29.92 6.86 -31.01
N ILE A 68 30.32 7.80 -31.86
CA ILE A 68 30.56 9.20 -31.46
C ILE A 68 29.30 9.83 -30.83
N ARG A 69 28.12 9.53 -31.37
CA ARG A 69 26.85 10.03 -30.85
C ARG A 69 26.55 9.46 -29.45
N LEU A 70 26.80 8.16 -29.24
CA LEU A 70 26.67 7.52 -27.93
C LEU A 70 27.65 8.11 -26.92
N GLU A 71 28.92 8.24 -27.29
CA GLU A 71 29.97 8.81 -26.42
C GLU A 71 29.63 10.24 -25.99
N ARG A 72 29.15 11.08 -26.90
CA ARG A 72 28.72 12.44 -26.59
C ARG A 72 27.58 12.47 -25.58
N ALA A 73 26.63 11.54 -25.69
CA ALA A 73 25.52 11.43 -24.74
C ALA A 73 25.98 10.95 -23.35
N VAL A 74 26.94 10.02 -23.30
CA VAL A 74 27.54 9.55 -22.03
C VAL A 74 28.35 10.65 -21.36
N LEU A 75 29.10 11.45 -22.14
CA LEU A 75 29.89 12.59 -21.64
C LEU A 75 29.03 13.77 -21.19
N ALA A 76 27.85 13.96 -21.77
CA ALA A 76 26.89 14.98 -21.33
C ALA A 76 26.31 14.71 -19.93
N GLY A 77 26.33 13.45 -19.48
CA GLY A 77 25.82 13.05 -18.18
C GLY A 77 24.28 12.99 -18.12
N PRO A 78 23.72 12.61 -16.95
CA PRO A 78 22.29 12.47 -16.78
C PRO A 78 21.55 13.83 -16.74
N PRO A 79 20.31 13.93 -17.27
CA PRO A 79 19.50 15.13 -17.16
C PRO A 79 19.31 15.60 -15.70
N ARG A 80 19.64 16.87 -15.41
CA ARG A 80 19.54 17.43 -14.05
C ARG A 80 18.16 17.31 -13.40
N LYS A 81 17.10 17.31 -14.23
CA LYS A 81 15.69 17.16 -13.81
C LYS A 81 15.35 15.79 -13.22
N MET A 82 16.21 14.78 -13.36
CA MET A 82 16.02 13.46 -12.72
C MET A 82 16.27 13.49 -11.21
N PHE A 83 16.95 14.53 -10.72
CA PHE A 83 17.43 14.59 -9.35
C PHE A 83 16.81 15.78 -8.64
N LYS A 84 16.65 15.66 -7.32
CA LYS A 84 16.10 16.74 -6.48
C LYS A 84 16.91 18.03 -6.64
N VAL A 85 16.26 19.18 -6.50
CA VAL A 85 16.90 20.49 -6.69
C VAL A 85 17.95 20.77 -5.60
N ASP A 86 17.73 20.24 -4.40
CA ASP A 86 18.51 20.39 -3.17
C ASP A 86 19.57 19.29 -2.95
N ILE A 87 19.92 18.51 -3.97
CA ILE A 87 20.98 17.50 -3.83
C ILE A 87 22.34 18.16 -3.54
N GLU A 88 23.03 17.66 -2.52
CA GLU A 88 24.39 18.11 -2.16
C GLU A 88 25.37 18.06 -3.37
N PRO A 89 26.18 19.10 -3.61
CA PRO A 89 27.05 19.20 -4.78
C PRO A 89 28.05 18.04 -4.93
N GLU A 90 28.64 17.57 -3.83
CA GLU A 90 29.57 16.45 -3.83
C GLU A 90 28.85 15.14 -4.18
N ARG A 91 27.63 14.97 -3.66
CA ARG A 91 26.78 13.80 -3.95
C ARG A 91 26.37 13.77 -5.42
N TRP A 92 25.95 14.92 -5.96
CA TRP A 92 25.61 15.05 -7.38
C TRP A 92 26.80 14.67 -8.27
N THR A 93 27.98 15.23 -7.97
CA THR A 93 29.21 14.96 -8.71
C THR A 93 29.55 13.47 -8.72
N ARG A 94 29.46 12.81 -7.56
CA ARG A 94 29.76 11.37 -7.43
C ARG A 94 28.76 10.50 -8.21
N VAL A 95 27.48 10.86 -8.23
CA VAL A 95 26.45 10.14 -9.00
C VAL A 95 26.71 10.24 -10.51
N VAL A 96 27.01 11.45 -10.99
CA VAL A 96 27.36 11.67 -12.41
C VAL A 96 28.64 10.91 -12.77
N ASP A 97 29.69 11.04 -11.96
CA ASP A 97 30.97 10.37 -12.17
C ASP A 97 30.80 8.84 -12.24
N ARG A 98 30.08 8.23 -11.28
CA ARG A 98 29.83 6.79 -11.26
C ARG A 98 29.04 6.32 -12.47
N GLY A 99 27.99 7.06 -12.84
CA GLY A 99 27.15 6.73 -13.97
C GLY A 99 27.90 6.82 -15.30
N THR A 100 28.70 7.87 -15.50
CA THR A 100 29.54 8.05 -16.70
C THR A 100 30.61 6.98 -16.77
N TRP A 101 31.30 6.71 -15.66
CA TRP A 101 32.32 5.65 -15.58
C TRP A 101 31.75 4.30 -15.99
N LEU A 102 30.61 3.87 -15.42
CA LEU A 102 30.03 2.55 -15.68
C LEU A 102 29.73 2.36 -17.17
N ARG A 103 29.14 3.37 -17.82
CA ARG A 103 28.79 3.30 -19.24
C ARG A 103 30.04 3.21 -20.11
N LEU A 104 31.03 4.07 -19.89
CA LEU A 104 32.29 4.05 -20.63
C LEU A 104 33.06 2.73 -20.42
N ALA A 105 33.11 2.24 -19.18
CA ALA A 105 33.75 0.97 -18.86
C ALA A 105 33.07 -0.21 -19.58
N LYS A 106 31.73 -0.23 -19.63
CA LYS A 106 30.96 -1.24 -20.35
C LYS A 106 31.12 -1.15 -21.88
N VAL A 107 31.29 0.05 -22.45
CA VAL A 107 31.65 0.24 -23.87
C VAL A 107 33.00 -0.42 -24.17
N VAL A 108 34.00 -0.21 -23.30
CA VAL A 108 35.34 -0.82 -23.46
C VAL A 108 35.29 -2.33 -23.25
N GLU A 109 34.56 -2.82 -22.26
CA GLU A 109 34.34 -4.26 -22.00
C GLU A 109 33.70 -4.96 -23.21
N ALA A 110 32.83 -4.26 -23.95
CA ALA A 110 32.23 -4.74 -25.19
C ALA A 110 33.20 -4.78 -26.39
N GLY A 111 34.46 -4.36 -26.22
CA GLY A 111 35.51 -4.43 -27.24
C GLY A 111 35.61 -3.23 -28.17
N ALA A 112 34.89 -2.13 -27.92
CA ALA A 112 35.01 -0.91 -28.71
C ALA A 112 36.17 -0.02 -28.25
N SER A 113 36.80 0.64 -29.23
CA SER A 113 37.78 1.69 -28.97
C SER A 113 37.07 3.02 -28.77
N LEU A 114 37.20 3.60 -27.58
CA LEU A 114 36.64 4.92 -27.26
C LEU A 114 37.34 6.04 -28.05
N GLY A 115 36.59 7.07 -28.43
CA GLY A 115 37.13 8.34 -28.90
C GLY A 115 37.99 9.04 -27.83
N SER A 116 38.85 9.95 -28.27
CA SER A 116 39.87 10.60 -27.42
C SER A 116 39.29 11.24 -26.14
N SER A 117 38.19 12.00 -26.24
CA SER A 117 37.56 12.65 -25.10
C SER A 117 36.91 11.66 -24.12
N ALA A 118 36.31 10.58 -24.63
CA ALA A 118 35.70 9.55 -23.80
C ALA A 118 36.76 8.71 -23.08
N ALA A 119 37.85 8.36 -23.78
CA ALA A 119 38.99 7.67 -23.20
C ALA A 119 39.68 8.50 -22.11
N GLU A 120 39.89 9.80 -22.34
CA GLU A 120 40.46 10.71 -21.34
C GLU A 120 39.56 10.82 -20.11
N ARG A 121 38.25 10.94 -20.30
CA ARG A 121 37.30 11.01 -19.18
C ARG A 121 37.28 9.72 -18.37
N LEU A 122 37.31 8.55 -19.03
CA LEU A 122 37.39 7.27 -18.34
C LEU A 122 38.69 7.17 -17.53
N ALA A 123 39.84 7.55 -18.10
CA ALA A 123 41.13 7.54 -17.41
C ALA A 123 41.13 8.46 -16.17
N GLN A 124 40.58 9.68 -16.29
CA GLN A 124 40.43 10.60 -15.16
C GLN A 124 39.57 10.00 -14.03
N LEU A 125 38.45 9.36 -14.39
CA LEU A 125 37.55 8.72 -13.41
C LEU A 125 38.20 7.53 -12.74
N SER A 126 38.92 6.69 -13.47
CA SER A 126 39.64 5.53 -12.91
C SER A 126 40.80 5.94 -11.99
N VAL A 127 41.46 7.09 -12.24
CA VAL A 127 42.48 7.63 -11.33
C VAL A 127 41.85 8.23 -10.07
N ARG A 128 40.71 8.93 -10.23
CA ARG A 128 40.01 9.57 -9.12
C ARG A 128 39.33 8.57 -8.18
N TYR A 129 38.86 7.45 -8.72
CA TYR A 129 38.16 6.38 -8.01
C TYR A 129 38.81 5.03 -8.35
N PRO A 130 39.99 4.73 -7.79
CA PRO A 130 40.73 3.50 -8.08
C PRO A 130 39.97 2.24 -7.64
N GLU A 131 38.96 2.37 -6.77
CA GLU A 131 38.09 1.29 -6.32
C GLU A 131 36.97 0.94 -7.31
N TRP A 132 36.88 1.57 -8.48
CA TRP A 132 35.83 1.26 -9.46
C TRP A 132 36.34 0.27 -10.51
N GLU A 133 35.84 -0.96 -10.45
CA GLU A 133 36.08 -2.00 -11.45
C GLU A 133 34.75 -2.59 -11.96
N PRO A 134 34.64 -2.97 -13.24
CA PRO A 134 33.47 -3.68 -13.76
C PRO A 134 33.29 -5.01 -13.03
N ALA A 135 32.06 -5.32 -12.63
CA ALA A 135 31.82 -6.54 -11.88
C ALA A 135 31.74 -7.76 -12.80
N ALA A 136 32.50 -8.83 -12.48
CA ALA A 136 32.53 -10.06 -13.29
C ALA A 136 31.18 -10.80 -13.32
N ASP A 137 30.37 -10.64 -12.27
CA ASP A 137 29.02 -11.20 -12.12
C ASP A 137 27.92 -10.24 -12.59
N GLN A 138 28.29 -9.08 -13.16
CA GLN A 138 27.38 -8.06 -13.69
C GLN A 138 26.47 -7.41 -12.63
N ARG A 139 26.79 -7.51 -11.34
CA ARG A 139 26.01 -6.87 -10.26
C ARG A 139 25.99 -5.34 -10.34
N ASP A 140 27.00 -4.77 -10.99
CA ASP A 140 27.13 -3.34 -11.29
C ASP A 140 26.04 -2.80 -12.23
N GLU A 141 25.27 -3.69 -12.87
CA GLU A 141 24.19 -3.34 -13.81
C GLU A 141 22.83 -3.18 -13.10
N PHE A 142 22.73 -3.47 -11.80
CA PHE A 142 21.51 -3.34 -11.01
C PHE A 142 21.55 -2.10 -10.11
N PRO A 143 20.43 -1.35 -9.97
CA PRO A 143 20.35 -0.24 -9.02
C PRO A 143 20.47 -0.70 -7.56
N ILE A 144 19.95 -1.91 -7.28
CA ILE A 144 20.00 -2.58 -5.98
C ILE A 144 20.28 -4.05 -6.26
N TRP A 145 21.32 -4.61 -5.61
CA TRP A 145 21.65 -6.02 -5.67
C TRP A 145 21.51 -6.64 -4.27
N MET A 146 20.74 -7.72 -4.18
CA MET A 146 20.57 -8.50 -2.95
C MET A 146 21.22 -9.87 -3.17
N GLY A 147 22.49 -9.98 -2.78
CA GLY A 147 23.26 -11.23 -2.78
C GLY A 147 23.97 -11.42 -1.44
N GLU A 148 24.68 -12.54 -1.25
CA GLU A 148 25.60 -12.68 -0.12
C GLU A 148 26.64 -11.55 -0.20
N ALA A 149 26.85 -10.87 0.92
CA ALA A 149 27.61 -9.62 0.99
C ALA A 149 29.07 -9.86 0.58
N ASP A 150 29.46 -9.37 -0.61
CA ASP A 150 30.81 -9.60 -1.15
C ASP A 150 31.60 -8.29 -1.38
N GLU A 151 32.63 -8.15 -0.53
CA GLU A 151 33.98 -7.62 -0.77
C GLU A 151 34.26 -6.13 -1.09
N TRP A 152 33.28 -5.27 -1.37
CA TRP A 152 33.57 -3.83 -1.64
C TRP A 152 33.39 -2.89 -0.45
N ARG A 153 32.98 -3.41 0.70
CA ARG A 153 32.88 -2.64 1.95
C ARG A 153 34.07 -3.01 2.81
N ASN A 154 34.89 -2.04 3.17
CA ASN A 154 35.92 -2.25 4.19
C ASN A 154 35.20 -2.58 5.50
N PHE A 155 35.14 -3.87 5.84
CA PHE A 155 34.49 -4.33 7.07
C PHE A 155 35.37 -3.99 8.27
N VAL A 156 34.87 -3.13 9.15
CA VAL A 156 35.56 -2.76 10.39
C VAL A 156 34.89 -3.48 11.55
N ALA A 157 35.54 -4.52 12.07
CA ALA A 157 35.05 -5.21 13.25
C ALA A 157 35.15 -4.30 14.49
N SER A 158 34.05 -4.16 15.23
CA SER A 158 34.02 -3.35 16.43
C SER A 158 34.87 -3.99 17.56
N PRO A 159 35.63 -3.21 18.35
CA PRO A 159 36.57 -3.77 19.34
C PRO A 159 35.89 -4.60 20.43
N ARG A 160 36.46 -5.77 20.77
CA ARG A 160 35.82 -6.70 21.73
C ARG A 160 35.78 -6.18 23.17
N ARG A 161 36.80 -5.43 23.59
CA ARG A 161 36.90 -4.90 24.96
C ARG A 161 36.08 -3.63 25.10
N ARG A 162 35.34 -3.50 26.21
CA ARG A 162 34.44 -2.35 26.47
C ARG A 162 35.14 -0.99 26.31
N ARG A 163 36.35 -0.84 26.84
CA ARG A 163 37.10 0.44 26.77
C ARG A 163 37.39 0.84 25.32
N GLU A 164 37.94 -0.09 24.54
CA GLU A 164 38.23 0.11 23.12
C GLU A 164 36.93 0.34 22.32
N LEU A 165 35.84 -0.32 22.70
CA LEU A 165 34.52 -0.12 22.08
C LEU A 165 33.97 1.30 22.35
N CYS A 166 34.10 1.83 23.57
CA CYS A 166 33.71 3.20 23.88
C CYS A 166 34.57 4.21 23.11
N GLU A 167 35.88 3.97 22.97
CA GLU A 167 36.76 4.82 22.17
C GLU A 167 36.39 4.77 20.67
N TRP A 168 36.08 3.57 20.15
CA TRP A 168 35.62 3.38 18.78
C TRP A 168 34.29 4.10 18.50
N LEU A 169 33.30 3.99 19.39
CA LEU A 169 32.02 4.69 19.27
C LEU A 169 32.16 6.22 19.29
N ARG A 170 33.18 6.76 19.99
CA ARG A 170 33.51 8.20 19.94
C ARG A 170 34.12 8.61 18.60
N GLN A 171 34.94 7.74 18.01
CA GLN A 171 35.61 7.99 16.74
C GLN A 171 34.71 7.75 15.53
N GLN A 172 33.71 6.88 15.67
CA GLN A 172 32.76 6.47 14.62
C GLN A 172 31.30 6.62 15.11
N PRO A 173 30.86 7.86 15.43
CA PRO A 173 29.55 8.11 16.03
C PRO A 173 28.38 7.91 15.05
N THR A 174 28.67 7.88 13.74
CA THR A 174 27.70 7.67 12.66
C THR A 174 28.00 6.40 11.90
N ALA A 175 26.98 5.79 11.30
CA ALA A 175 27.18 4.68 10.37
C ALA A 175 27.77 5.21 9.06
N ASP A 176 28.88 4.63 8.60
CA ASP A 176 29.50 5.00 7.33
C ASP A 176 28.84 4.17 6.20
N PRO A 177 28.13 4.79 5.25
CA PRO A 177 27.48 4.05 4.16
C PRO A 177 28.46 3.24 3.28
N TRP A 178 29.76 3.55 3.37
CA TRP A 178 30.84 2.95 2.59
C TRP A 178 31.71 1.97 3.40
N ARG A 179 31.53 1.91 4.72
CA ARG A 179 32.20 0.94 5.59
C ARG A 179 31.15 0.23 6.43
N GLU A 180 30.91 -1.03 6.09
CA GLU A 180 30.13 -1.89 6.96
C GLU A 180 30.91 -2.19 8.24
N ASP A 181 30.19 -2.19 9.35
CA ASP A 181 30.71 -2.68 10.63
C ASP A 181 29.73 -3.71 11.19
N ASP A 182 30.17 -4.41 12.23
CA ASP A 182 29.34 -5.41 12.91
C ASP A 182 28.47 -4.83 14.02
N TRP A 183 28.36 -3.50 14.18
CA TRP A 183 27.72 -2.90 15.34
C TRP A 183 26.27 -3.36 15.51
N LYS A 184 25.46 -3.29 14.45
CA LYS A 184 24.06 -3.74 14.48
C LYS A 184 23.94 -5.22 14.86
N GLN A 185 24.76 -6.08 14.24
CA GLN A 185 24.76 -7.51 14.54
C GLN A 185 25.23 -7.79 15.97
N ARG A 186 26.24 -7.05 16.44
CA ARG A 186 26.76 -7.16 17.79
C ARG A 186 25.77 -6.67 18.84
N CYS A 187 24.93 -5.67 18.53
CA CYS A 187 23.82 -5.27 19.40
C CYS A 187 22.81 -6.42 19.57
N ARG A 188 22.58 -7.23 18.52
CA ARG A 188 21.74 -8.44 18.58
C ARG A 188 22.41 -9.60 19.32
N ASP A 189 23.71 -9.79 19.15
CA ASP A 189 24.37 -10.98 19.69
C ASP A 189 24.94 -10.78 21.10
N ASN A 190 25.37 -9.56 21.42
CA ASN A 190 26.05 -9.22 22.66
C ASN A 190 25.45 -7.95 23.30
N PHE A 191 24.19 -8.06 23.72
CA PHE A 191 23.46 -7.00 24.40
C PHE A 191 24.24 -6.40 25.58
N ALA A 192 24.78 -7.22 26.49
CA ALA A 192 25.40 -6.72 27.71
C ALA A 192 26.60 -5.80 27.42
N THR A 193 27.46 -6.16 26.46
CA THR A 193 28.65 -5.36 26.15
C THR A 193 28.29 -4.06 25.44
N THR A 194 27.35 -4.12 24.48
CA THR A 194 26.92 -2.97 23.68
C THR A 194 26.11 -1.98 24.53
N ALA A 195 25.19 -2.48 25.36
CA ALA A 195 24.43 -1.69 26.32
C ALA A 195 25.33 -0.99 27.34
N CYS A 196 26.30 -1.70 27.94
CA CYS A 196 27.24 -1.08 28.88
C CYS A 196 28.14 -0.02 28.23
N ALA A 197 28.51 -0.18 26.96
CA ALA A 197 29.33 0.80 26.24
C ALA A 197 28.54 2.09 25.96
N LEU A 198 27.31 1.96 25.43
CA LEU A 198 26.43 3.10 25.20
C LEU A 198 26.02 3.79 26.51
N TYR A 199 25.74 3.03 27.57
CA TYR A 199 25.47 3.57 28.89
C TYR A 199 26.65 4.39 29.45
N ALA A 200 27.87 3.84 29.36
CA ALA A 200 29.06 4.56 29.81
C ALA A 200 29.29 5.88 29.06
N LEU A 201 29.01 5.92 27.76
CA LEU A 201 29.09 7.15 26.97
C LEU A 201 28.01 8.16 27.35
N ALA A 202 26.78 7.69 27.60
CA ALA A 202 25.68 8.53 28.04
C ALA A 202 25.95 9.22 29.39
N GLU A 203 26.57 8.51 30.35
CA GLU A 203 27.01 9.09 31.64
C GLU A 203 28.07 10.18 31.47
N GLU A 204 28.83 10.16 30.37
CA GLU A 204 29.78 11.20 29.97
C GLU A 204 29.15 12.28 29.06
N ALA A 205 27.82 12.27 28.90
CA ALA A 205 27.06 13.14 27.99
C ALA A 205 27.46 13.01 26.50
N VAL A 206 28.00 11.85 26.10
CA VAL A 206 28.35 11.53 24.71
C VAL A 206 27.29 10.61 24.10
N TRP A 207 26.60 11.11 23.07
CA TRP A 207 25.47 10.41 22.44
C TRP A 207 25.70 10.18 20.94
N PRO A 208 26.28 9.03 20.54
CA PRO A 208 26.37 8.66 19.13
C PRO A 208 24.98 8.22 18.64
N THR A 209 24.16 9.17 18.17
CA THR A 209 22.72 8.97 17.90
C THR A 209 22.46 7.87 16.88
N ASP A 210 23.21 7.79 15.79
CA ASP A 210 23.03 6.72 14.79
C ASP A 210 23.28 5.33 15.41
N ARG A 211 24.33 5.22 16.24
CA ARG A 211 24.67 3.97 16.93
C ARG A 211 23.64 3.58 17.98
N TRP A 212 23.04 4.57 18.65
CA TRP A 212 21.88 4.36 19.51
C TRP A 212 20.67 3.88 18.71
N GLY A 213 20.39 4.44 17.53
CA GLY A 213 19.30 4.01 16.66
C GLY A 213 19.48 2.55 16.21
N GLU A 214 20.66 2.19 15.71
CA GLU A 214 21.01 0.80 15.34
C GLU A 214 20.84 -0.18 16.50
N ALA A 215 21.25 0.24 17.70
CA ALA A 215 21.13 -0.55 18.92
C ALA A 215 19.67 -0.72 19.36
N ILE A 216 18.89 0.36 19.42
CA ILE A 216 17.46 0.33 19.80
C ILE A 216 16.67 -0.53 18.82
N HIS A 217 16.95 -0.44 17.53
CA HIS A 217 16.34 -1.29 16.52
C HIS A 217 16.61 -2.77 16.78
N ALA A 218 17.88 -3.15 16.98
CA ALA A 218 18.27 -4.53 17.32
C ALA A 218 17.67 -5.00 18.66
N TRP A 219 17.55 -4.10 19.64
CA TRP A 219 17.03 -4.39 20.97
C TRP A 219 15.51 -4.37 21.07
N SER A 220 14.82 -3.94 20.02
CA SER A 220 13.36 -4.02 19.89
C SER A 220 12.90 -5.42 19.48
N GLU A 221 13.82 -6.29 19.06
CA GLU A 221 13.54 -7.69 18.76
C GLU A 221 13.22 -8.49 20.03
N GLU A 222 12.31 -9.47 19.91
CA GLU A 222 11.73 -10.22 21.03
C GLU A 222 12.77 -10.79 22.00
N ARG A 223 13.92 -11.25 21.47
CA ARG A 223 15.05 -11.80 22.22
C ARG A 223 15.55 -10.88 23.35
N HIS A 224 15.63 -9.57 23.09
CA HIS A 224 16.22 -8.61 24.03
C HIS A 224 15.23 -7.59 24.57
N LEU A 225 14.04 -7.46 23.98
CA LEU A 225 13.05 -6.42 24.24
C LEU A 225 12.84 -6.10 25.73
N ARG A 226 12.54 -7.10 26.57
CA ARG A 226 12.31 -6.87 28.02
C ARG A 226 13.58 -6.44 28.75
N ARG A 227 14.71 -7.04 28.38
CA ARG A 227 16.00 -6.79 29.03
C ARG A 227 16.53 -5.41 28.66
N SER A 228 16.48 -5.05 27.38
CA SER A 228 16.86 -3.74 26.89
C SER A 228 16.03 -2.65 27.54
N TRP A 229 14.71 -2.84 27.64
CA TRP A 229 13.83 -1.87 28.29
C TRP A 229 14.25 -1.61 29.74
N ARG A 230 14.41 -2.68 30.53
CA ARG A 230 14.79 -2.59 31.93
C ARG A 230 16.07 -1.81 32.18
N TYR A 231 17.09 -1.97 31.32
CA TYR A 231 18.40 -1.36 31.54
C TYR A 231 18.60 -0.02 30.82
N MET A 232 17.97 0.17 29.66
CA MET A 232 18.26 1.33 28.80
C MET A 232 17.18 2.40 28.84
N ALA A 233 15.94 2.07 29.23
CA ALA A 233 14.86 3.06 29.31
C ALA A 233 15.16 4.20 30.29
N PRO A 234 15.74 3.99 31.49
CA PRO A 234 16.09 5.08 32.40
C PRO A 234 17.03 6.10 31.76
N SER A 235 18.06 5.64 31.04
CA SER A 235 19.05 6.48 30.38
C SER A 235 18.45 7.33 29.27
N LEU A 236 17.60 6.73 28.43
CA LEU A 236 16.89 7.46 27.36
C LEU A 236 15.83 8.41 27.92
N THR A 237 15.24 8.10 29.09
CA THR A 237 14.25 8.96 29.74
C THR A 237 14.85 10.30 30.18
N VAL A 238 16.15 10.33 30.52
CA VAL A 238 16.87 11.54 30.92
C VAL A 238 17.77 12.13 29.83
N ALA A 239 17.84 11.49 28.66
CA ALA A 239 18.61 11.99 27.52
C ALA A 239 18.13 13.40 27.12
N PRO A 240 18.98 14.32 26.67
CA PRO A 240 18.55 15.64 26.15
C PRO A 240 17.58 15.54 24.95
N ASP A 241 16.73 16.57 24.73
CA ASP A 241 15.76 16.56 23.62
C ASP A 241 16.44 16.57 22.24
N ASP A 242 17.59 17.23 22.10
CA ASP A 242 18.42 17.22 20.89
C ASP A 242 18.99 15.84 20.56
N VAL A 243 19.14 14.97 21.57
CA VAL A 243 19.51 13.55 21.39
C VAL A 243 18.29 12.72 21.02
N LEU A 244 17.13 12.97 21.63
CA LEU A 244 15.91 12.23 21.31
C LEU A 244 15.35 12.58 19.94
N GLN A 245 15.54 13.81 19.46
CA GLN A 245 15.06 14.29 18.18
C GLN A 245 15.45 13.38 16.99
N PRO A 246 16.74 13.05 16.75
CA PRO A 246 17.13 12.11 15.70
C PRO A 246 16.73 10.65 16.00
N LEU A 247 16.53 10.29 17.27
CA LEU A 247 16.13 8.95 17.71
C LEU A 247 14.61 8.73 17.75
N GLY A 248 13.81 9.74 17.40
CA GLY A 248 12.36 9.72 17.62
C GLY A 248 11.66 8.52 16.98
N HIS A 249 12.08 8.12 15.77
CA HIS A 249 11.53 6.94 15.11
C HIS A 249 11.92 5.64 15.83
N ASP A 250 13.21 5.46 16.17
CA ASP A 250 13.69 4.26 16.85
C ASP A 250 13.06 4.09 18.23
N VAL A 251 13.03 5.17 19.03
CA VAL A 251 12.44 5.18 20.38
C VAL A 251 10.93 4.93 20.32
N SER A 252 10.22 5.54 19.38
CA SER A 252 8.77 5.31 19.23
C SER A 252 8.46 3.87 18.81
N SER A 253 9.25 3.29 17.90
CA SER A 253 9.12 1.89 17.50
C SER A 253 9.39 0.94 18.68
N TRP A 254 10.40 1.24 19.49
CA TRP A 254 10.72 0.49 20.70
C TRP A 254 9.61 0.57 21.75
N LEU A 255 9.04 1.75 21.99
CA LEU A 255 7.85 1.96 22.83
C LEU A 255 6.68 1.09 22.35
N ARG A 256 6.41 1.09 21.04
CA ARG A 256 5.36 0.26 20.43
C ARG A 256 5.60 -1.23 20.63
N ALA A 257 6.85 -1.68 20.50
CA ALA A 257 7.23 -3.08 20.69
C ALA A 257 7.05 -3.52 22.14
N ILE A 258 7.58 -2.74 23.09
CA ILE A 258 7.61 -3.12 24.51
C ILE A 258 6.24 -3.05 25.18
N ALA A 259 5.33 -2.19 24.68
CA ALA A 259 4.04 -1.87 25.29
C ALA A 259 3.17 -3.07 25.69
N ARG A 260 3.34 -4.23 25.05
CA ARG A 260 2.59 -5.46 25.37
C ARG A 260 3.21 -6.31 26.48
N ALA A 261 4.49 -6.12 26.82
CA ALA A 261 5.28 -7.14 27.49
C ALA A 261 6.09 -6.67 28.71
N PHE A 262 6.21 -5.37 28.98
CA PHE A 262 6.99 -4.92 30.15
C PHE A 262 6.22 -5.03 31.47
N GLU A 263 6.99 -5.33 32.53
CA GLU A 263 6.60 -5.29 33.93
C GLU A 263 7.51 -4.28 34.65
N GLY A 264 6.92 -3.28 35.31
CA GLY A 264 7.66 -2.16 35.89
C GLY A 264 8.17 -1.15 34.85
N HIS A 265 8.71 -0.02 35.30
CA HIS A 265 9.12 1.11 34.44
C HIS A 265 7.97 1.84 33.71
N ASP A 266 6.75 1.80 34.24
CA ASP A 266 5.61 2.56 33.69
C ASP A 266 5.90 4.07 33.63
N GLU A 267 6.57 4.62 34.65
CA GLU A 267 6.96 6.03 34.67
C GLU A 267 7.86 6.41 33.49
N GLN A 268 8.88 5.59 33.20
CA GLN A 268 9.75 5.79 32.05
C GLN A 268 8.98 5.63 30.74
N PHE A 269 8.07 4.65 30.65
CA PHE A 269 7.22 4.44 29.47
C PHE A 269 6.38 5.69 29.15
N PHE A 270 5.64 6.20 30.14
CA PHE A 270 4.79 7.37 29.94
C PHE A 270 5.59 8.66 29.72
N THR A 271 6.74 8.80 30.39
CA THR A 271 7.61 9.97 30.22
C THR A 271 8.22 9.98 28.83
N LEU A 272 8.80 8.87 28.37
CA LEU A 272 9.33 8.76 27.00
C LEU A 272 8.22 8.96 25.95
N ALA A 273 7.04 8.37 26.15
CA ALA A 273 5.90 8.59 25.26
C ALA A 273 5.57 10.08 25.11
N ARG A 274 5.41 10.81 26.22
CA ARG A 274 5.14 12.26 26.19
C ARG A 274 6.26 13.04 25.54
N ARG A 275 7.52 12.74 25.85
CA ARG A 275 8.68 13.42 25.26
C ARG A 275 8.74 13.22 23.74
N VAL A 276 8.49 12.02 23.25
CA VAL A 276 8.43 11.76 21.80
C VAL A 276 7.30 12.53 21.14
N LEU A 277 6.14 12.68 21.79
CA LEU A 277 5.03 13.49 21.27
C LEU A 277 5.35 14.99 21.18
N THR A 278 6.26 15.50 22.00
CA THR A 278 6.68 16.91 21.99
C THR A 278 7.85 17.21 21.04
N LEU A 279 8.47 16.20 20.43
CA LEU A 279 9.53 16.40 19.44
C LEU A 279 8.98 17.02 18.15
N ASP A 280 9.84 17.74 17.44
CA ASP A 280 9.50 18.34 16.15
C ASP A 280 9.58 17.28 15.05
N HIS A 281 8.45 16.70 14.68
CA HIS A 281 8.41 15.71 13.61
C HIS A 281 8.28 16.42 12.27
N GLN A 282 9.29 16.28 11.41
CA GLN A 282 9.19 16.76 10.03
C GLN A 282 8.20 15.88 9.27
N ASP A 283 6.99 16.37 9.12
CA ASP A 283 5.99 15.75 8.27
C ASP A 283 6.41 15.86 6.80
N GLY A 284 6.56 14.70 6.16
CA GLY A 284 6.80 14.63 4.71
C GLY A 284 5.63 15.24 3.92
N LEU A 285 5.81 15.33 2.60
CA LEU A 285 4.76 15.79 1.68
C LEU A 285 3.43 15.08 1.96
N ASP A 286 2.33 15.83 1.84
CA ASP A 286 0.98 15.33 2.07
C ASP A 286 0.64 14.24 1.03
N THR A 287 0.87 12.98 1.41
CA THR A 287 0.48 11.80 0.62
C THR A 287 -0.94 11.39 0.99
N ASP A 288 -1.70 10.95 0.00
CA ASP A 288 -3.13 10.60 0.07
C ASP A 288 -3.47 9.32 0.89
N GLU A 289 -2.66 8.98 1.91
CA GLU A 289 -2.78 7.74 2.71
C GLU A 289 -2.61 7.98 4.23
N PRO A 290 -3.62 8.56 4.92
CA PRO A 290 -3.57 8.89 6.36
C PRO A 290 -3.21 7.70 7.27
N VAL A 291 -3.77 6.52 6.99
CA VAL A 291 -3.53 5.30 7.79
C VAL A 291 -2.09 4.81 7.64
N THR A 292 -1.59 4.69 6.41
CA THR A 292 -0.20 4.27 6.13
C THR A 292 0.80 5.21 6.79
N ARG A 293 0.55 6.52 6.77
CA ARG A 293 1.40 7.49 7.48
C ARG A 293 1.34 7.28 9.00
N ALA A 294 0.13 7.18 9.57
CA ALA A 294 -0.05 7.05 11.00
C ALA A 294 0.70 5.82 11.56
N ILE A 295 0.61 4.66 10.91
CA ILE A 295 1.28 3.43 11.41
C ILE A 295 2.81 3.45 11.32
N ASN A 296 3.39 4.37 10.54
CA ASN A 296 4.82 4.54 10.32
C ASN A 296 5.41 5.80 11.00
N HIS A 297 4.55 6.68 11.52
CA HIS A 297 4.94 7.94 12.13
C HIS A 297 5.20 7.79 13.64
N PRO A 298 6.20 8.47 14.23
CA PRO A 298 6.47 8.39 15.67
C PRO A 298 5.27 8.67 16.58
N VAL A 299 4.44 9.67 16.25
CA VAL A 299 3.20 9.96 16.99
C VAL A 299 2.21 8.79 16.94
N GLY A 300 2.04 8.16 15.78
CA GLY A 300 1.16 7.00 15.66
C GLY A 300 1.72 5.76 16.37
N HIS A 301 3.05 5.54 16.30
CA HIS A 301 3.73 4.52 17.11
C HIS A 301 3.50 4.69 18.61
N VAL A 302 3.66 5.92 19.13
CA VAL A 302 3.43 6.21 20.56
C VAL A 302 1.96 6.04 20.92
N THR A 303 1.04 6.51 20.08
CA THR A 303 -0.40 6.33 20.31
C THR A 303 -0.77 4.84 20.36
N GLU A 304 -0.24 4.06 19.43
CA GLU A 304 -0.41 2.60 19.43
C GLU A 304 0.23 1.94 20.66
N ALA A 305 1.39 2.41 21.10
CA ALA A 305 2.04 1.93 22.32
C ALA A 305 1.15 2.16 23.55
N LEU A 306 0.57 3.36 23.70
CA LEU A 306 -0.34 3.69 24.79
C LEU A 306 -1.63 2.86 24.74
N LEU A 307 -2.21 2.67 23.54
CA LEU A 307 -3.36 1.79 23.34
C LEU A 307 -3.04 0.33 23.69
N ARG A 308 -1.90 -0.20 23.23
CA ARG A 308 -1.43 -1.55 23.56
C ARG A 308 -1.23 -1.72 25.06
N TRP A 309 -0.62 -0.73 25.72
CA TRP A 309 -0.46 -0.71 27.17
C TRP A 309 -1.81 -0.80 27.88
N TRP A 310 -2.78 0.01 27.42
CA TRP A 310 -4.13 0.09 27.98
C TRP A 310 -4.91 -1.21 27.79
N TYR A 311 -4.83 -1.84 26.62
CA TYR A 311 -5.47 -3.14 26.31
C TYR A 311 -4.95 -4.32 27.15
N ARG A 312 -3.82 -4.19 27.85
CA ARG A 312 -3.36 -5.23 28.81
C ARG A 312 -4.23 -5.31 30.05
N ARG A 313 -5.00 -4.25 30.32
CA ARG A 313 -5.87 -4.16 31.48
C ARG A 313 -7.20 -4.83 31.15
N SER A 314 -7.90 -5.33 32.17
CA SER A 314 -9.29 -5.76 32.02
C SER A 314 -10.14 -4.54 31.69
N LEU A 315 -10.68 -4.49 30.47
CA LEU A 315 -11.52 -3.38 30.03
C LEU A 315 -12.99 -3.70 30.32
N GLU A 316 -13.63 -2.82 31.08
CA GLU A 316 -15.06 -2.90 31.40
C GLU A 316 -15.80 -1.72 30.76
N ASP A 317 -17.06 -1.95 30.36
CA ASP A 317 -17.89 -0.89 29.79
C ASP A 317 -18.17 0.18 30.87
N GLY A 318 -17.96 1.46 30.55
CA GLY A 318 -18.23 2.60 31.44
C GLY A 318 -17.25 2.82 32.61
N GLN A 319 -16.13 2.09 32.70
CA GLN A 319 -15.17 2.25 33.80
C GLN A 319 -14.39 3.59 33.77
N GLY A 320 -14.35 4.28 32.62
CA GLY A 320 -13.54 5.48 32.40
C GLY A 320 -12.09 5.19 32.00
N LEU A 321 -11.48 6.10 31.23
CA LEU A 321 -10.06 6.00 30.88
C LEU A 321 -9.19 6.35 32.10
N PRO A 322 -8.11 5.59 32.36
CA PRO A 322 -7.20 5.91 33.45
C PRO A 322 -6.39 7.18 33.13
N GLU A 323 -6.18 8.03 34.14
CA GLU A 323 -5.52 9.34 33.98
C GLU A 323 -4.15 9.28 33.29
N CYS A 324 -3.39 8.20 33.48
CA CYS A 324 -2.08 8.01 32.85
C CYS A 324 -2.11 7.98 31.32
N VAL A 325 -3.25 7.64 30.69
CA VAL A 325 -3.45 7.72 29.23
C VAL A 325 -4.47 8.77 28.83
N LYS A 326 -5.46 9.06 29.69
CA LYS A 326 -6.56 9.98 29.39
C LYS A 326 -6.08 11.38 29.01
N ALA A 327 -5.13 11.94 29.78
CA ALA A 327 -4.55 13.25 29.47
C ALA A 327 -3.91 13.26 28.09
N THR A 328 -3.01 12.30 27.81
CA THR A 328 -2.32 12.20 26.52
C THR A 328 -3.27 11.96 25.35
N PHE A 329 -4.29 11.11 25.51
CA PHE A 329 -5.29 10.91 24.46
C PHE A 329 -6.12 12.17 24.20
N THR A 330 -6.41 12.95 25.25
CA THR A 330 -7.09 14.25 25.11
C THR A 330 -6.22 15.25 24.36
N ASP A 331 -4.92 15.33 24.68
CA ASP A 331 -3.98 16.21 23.98
C ASP A 331 -3.87 15.85 22.49
N LEU A 332 -3.82 14.56 22.16
CA LEU A 332 -3.79 14.07 20.77
C LEU A 332 -5.04 14.48 19.97
N CYS A 333 -6.18 14.69 20.63
CA CYS A 333 -7.40 15.19 19.98
C CYS A 333 -7.34 16.68 19.60
N ASP A 334 -6.32 17.43 20.00
CA ASP A 334 -6.17 18.84 19.61
C ASP A 334 -5.78 18.99 18.13
N ILE A 335 -6.74 19.42 17.31
CA ILE A 335 -6.56 19.64 15.87
C ILE A 335 -5.59 20.77 15.53
N ARG A 336 -5.23 21.63 16.49
CA ARG A 336 -4.28 22.74 16.27
C ARG A 336 -2.84 22.23 16.14
N VAL A 337 -2.57 21.02 16.60
CA VAL A 337 -1.28 20.35 16.46
C VAL A 337 -1.34 19.41 15.26
N GLY A 338 -0.65 19.78 14.17
CA GLY A 338 -0.68 19.05 12.91
C GLY A 338 -0.18 17.60 13.02
N SER A 339 0.98 17.40 13.65
CA SER A 339 1.60 16.07 13.83
C SER A 339 0.72 15.08 14.63
N PHE A 340 -0.23 15.59 15.43
CA PHE A 340 -1.17 14.77 16.20
C PHE A 340 -2.26 14.12 15.34
N GLN A 341 -2.40 14.50 14.06
CA GLN A 341 -3.29 13.82 13.12
C GLN A 341 -3.02 12.31 13.08
N HIS A 342 -1.75 11.90 13.12
CA HIS A 342 -1.36 10.50 13.18
C HIS A 342 -1.89 9.79 14.42
N GLY A 343 -1.93 10.46 15.57
CA GLY A 343 -2.54 9.92 16.79
C GLY A 343 -4.06 9.83 16.67
N ARG A 344 -4.73 10.85 16.10
CA ARG A 344 -6.18 10.85 15.87
C ARG A 344 -6.63 9.70 14.97
N VAL A 345 -5.89 9.39 13.91
CA VAL A 345 -6.15 8.21 13.06
C VAL A 345 -6.11 6.92 13.89
N MET A 346 -5.09 6.76 14.75
CA MET A 346 -4.97 5.57 15.60
C MET A 346 -6.07 5.48 16.67
N LEU A 347 -6.48 6.61 17.26
CA LEU A 347 -7.61 6.68 18.19
C LEU A 347 -8.93 6.34 17.48
N ALA A 348 -9.15 6.87 16.28
CA ALA A 348 -10.34 6.59 15.47
C ALA A 348 -10.43 5.11 15.06
N ALA A 349 -9.31 4.47 14.73
CA ALA A 349 -9.26 3.02 14.50
C ALA A 349 -9.65 2.18 15.73
N ASN A 350 -9.58 2.76 16.93
CA ASN A 350 -9.91 2.13 18.21
C ASN A 350 -11.17 2.74 18.88
N VAL A 351 -11.94 3.54 18.15
CA VAL A 351 -13.06 4.34 18.69
C VAL A 351 -14.11 3.49 19.41
N ILE A 352 -14.38 2.26 18.96
CA ILE A 352 -15.35 1.37 19.60
C ILE A 352 -14.92 1.05 21.03
N ALA A 353 -13.65 0.66 21.23
CA ALA A 353 -13.15 0.32 22.56
C ALA A 353 -13.12 1.56 23.47
N LEU A 354 -12.67 2.70 22.94
CA LEU A 354 -12.62 3.96 23.67
C LEU A 354 -14.03 4.42 24.09
N PHE A 355 -15.00 4.35 23.18
CA PHE A 355 -16.39 4.71 23.45
C PHE A 355 -17.06 3.76 24.46
N ARG A 356 -16.78 2.45 24.39
CA ARG A 356 -17.30 1.48 25.36
C ARG A 356 -16.80 1.74 26.77
N VAL A 357 -15.51 2.04 26.91
CA VAL A 357 -14.86 2.23 28.21
C VAL A 357 -15.16 3.60 28.81
N ASP A 358 -15.12 4.67 28.03
CA ASP A 358 -15.37 6.04 28.50
C ASP A 358 -16.22 6.80 27.45
N PRO A 359 -17.55 6.56 27.42
CA PRO A 359 -18.45 7.19 26.45
C PRO A 359 -18.40 8.72 26.51
N ASP A 360 -18.40 9.29 27.72
CA ASP A 360 -18.37 10.74 27.93
C ASP A 360 -17.10 11.37 27.37
N TRP A 361 -15.94 10.75 27.60
CA TRP A 361 -14.69 11.21 27.01
C TRP A 361 -14.69 11.10 25.48
N ALA A 362 -15.17 9.97 24.94
CA ALA A 362 -15.20 9.75 23.50
C ALA A 362 -16.13 10.76 22.81
N MET A 363 -17.33 10.99 23.34
CA MET A 363 -18.29 11.98 22.83
C MET A 363 -17.73 13.40 22.86
N LYS A 364 -16.98 13.75 23.90
CA LYS A 364 -16.44 15.10 24.06
C LYS A 364 -15.22 15.38 23.18
N ASN A 365 -14.31 14.41 23.03
CA ASN A 365 -12.98 14.65 22.46
C ASN A 365 -12.73 13.94 21.12
N LEU A 366 -13.29 12.74 20.92
CA LEU A 366 -12.97 11.90 19.77
C LEU A 366 -14.04 11.95 18.67
N LEU A 367 -15.32 11.81 19.03
CA LEU A 367 -16.41 11.81 18.04
C LEU A 367 -16.55 13.12 17.24
N PRO A 368 -16.28 14.32 17.80
CA PRO A 368 -16.30 15.56 17.02
C PRO A 368 -15.34 15.56 15.83
N LEU A 369 -14.28 14.74 15.89
CA LEU A 369 -13.31 14.61 14.80
C LEU A 369 -13.90 13.96 13.55
N PHE A 370 -15.04 13.25 13.65
CA PHE A 370 -15.72 12.62 12.51
C PHE A 370 -16.66 13.57 11.75
N ASP A 371 -16.91 14.77 12.29
CA ASP A 371 -17.82 15.74 11.68
C ASP A 371 -17.16 16.50 10.53
N TRP A 372 -17.63 16.22 9.32
CA TRP A 372 -17.21 16.87 8.07
C TRP A 372 -17.40 18.38 8.08
N GLN A 373 -18.35 18.92 8.87
CA GLN A 373 -18.61 20.35 8.96
C GLN A 373 -17.63 21.09 9.87
N CYS A 374 -17.00 20.38 10.81
CA CYS A 374 -16.01 20.96 11.72
C CYS A 374 -14.67 21.19 11.01
N CYS A 375 -14.09 20.12 10.44
CA CYS A 375 -12.82 20.19 9.71
C CYS A 375 -12.69 18.99 8.75
N GLN A 376 -12.78 19.24 7.45
CA GLN A 376 -12.82 18.19 6.44
C GLN A 376 -11.57 17.27 6.42
N PRO A 377 -10.32 17.78 6.49
CA PRO A 377 -9.13 16.91 6.57
C PRO A 377 -9.11 16.02 7.82
N GLU A 378 -9.61 16.50 8.96
CA GLU A 378 -9.66 15.74 10.20
C GLU A 378 -10.77 14.68 10.17
N ALA A 379 -11.95 15.04 9.65
CA ALA A 379 -13.04 14.09 9.40
C ALA A 379 -12.59 12.97 8.48
N ARG A 380 -11.90 13.30 7.38
CA ARG A 380 -11.30 12.30 6.51
C ARG A 380 -10.37 11.37 7.28
N ALA A 381 -9.41 11.91 8.03
CA ALA A 381 -8.43 11.11 8.77
C ALA A 381 -9.11 10.20 9.82
N ALA A 382 -10.11 10.70 10.55
CA ALA A 382 -10.88 9.93 11.51
C ALA A 382 -11.68 8.81 10.85
N TRP A 383 -12.38 9.12 9.75
CA TRP A 383 -13.14 8.12 8.98
C TRP A 383 -12.23 7.05 8.40
N GLU A 384 -11.11 7.41 7.77
CA GLU A 384 -10.15 6.43 7.26
C GLU A 384 -9.57 5.55 8.37
N GLY A 385 -9.29 6.12 9.54
CA GLY A 385 -8.87 5.37 10.73
C GLY A 385 -9.92 4.32 11.15
N PHE A 386 -11.18 4.72 11.30
CA PHE A 386 -12.28 3.80 11.64
C PHE A 386 -12.53 2.74 10.55
N LEU A 387 -12.49 3.15 9.28
CA LEU A 387 -12.72 2.28 8.12
C LEU A 387 -11.56 1.34 7.80
N TRP A 388 -10.44 1.44 8.52
CA TRP A 388 -9.35 0.47 8.44
C TRP A 388 -9.77 -0.91 8.99
N SER A 389 -10.61 -0.95 10.04
CA SER A 389 -11.20 -2.18 10.59
C SER A 389 -12.66 -1.95 11.06
N PRO A 390 -13.60 -1.68 10.14
CA PRO A 390 -14.92 -1.19 10.48
C PRO A 390 -15.78 -2.28 11.12
N ARG A 391 -16.53 -1.90 12.17
CA ARG A 391 -17.51 -2.78 12.82
C ARG A 391 -18.75 -1.98 13.21
N LEU A 392 -19.92 -2.60 13.08
CA LEU A 392 -21.17 -2.03 13.56
C LEU A 392 -21.30 -2.27 15.06
N TYR A 393 -21.10 -1.23 15.84
CA TYR A 393 -21.44 -1.21 17.27
C TYR A 393 -22.56 -0.20 17.48
N ARG A 394 -23.78 -0.69 17.71
CA ARG A 394 -25.02 0.13 17.66
C ARG A 394 -24.97 1.41 18.50
N PRO A 395 -24.55 1.40 19.79
CA PRO A 395 -24.48 2.63 20.58
C PRO A 395 -23.54 3.69 20.00
N LEU A 396 -22.41 3.28 19.43
CA LEU A 396 -21.51 4.21 18.74
C LEU A 396 -22.14 4.71 17.43
N MET A 397 -22.78 3.83 16.67
CA MET A 397 -23.42 4.21 15.40
C MET A 397 -24.58 5.19 15.63
N GLU A 398 -25.31 5.09 16.74
CA GLU A 398 -26.30 6.08 17.15
C GLU A 398 -25.66 7.45 17.40
N ALA A 399 -24.53 7.49 18.12
CA ALA A 399 -23.80 8.72 18.39
C ALA A 399 -23.17 9.33 17.12
N LEU A 400 -22.65 8.48 16.21
CA LEU A 400 -22.05 8.90 14.94
C LEU A 400 -23.05 9.08 13.81
N LYS A 401 -24.35 8.79 14.02
CA LYS A 401 -25.35 8.69 12.95
C LYS A 401 -25.34 9.87 11.97
N PRO A 402 -25.36 11.15 12.40
CA PRO A 402 -25.36 12.28 11.48
C PRO A 402 -24.09 12.31 10.61
N ALA A 403 -22.91 12.16 11.23
CA ALA A 403 -21.62 12.17 10.55
C ALA A 403 -21.47 10.95 9.61
N PHE A 404 -21.95 9.78 10.02
CA PHE A 404 -21.91 8.56 9.22
C PHE A 404 -22.73 8.71 7.94
N LEU A 405 -23.97 9.21 8.03
CA LEU A 405 -24.80 9.42 6.84
C LEU A 405 -24.22 10.51 5.91
N GLU A 406 -23.70 11.60 6.47
CA GLU A 406 -23.09 12.68 5.69
C GLU A 406 -21.84 12.22 4.93
N THR A 407 -21.12 11.24 5.46
CA THR A 407 -19.93 10.65 4.82
C THR A 407 -20.19 10.14 3.40
N ALA A 408 -21.42 9.76 3.06
CA ALA A 408 -21.79 9.38 1.69
C ALA A 408 -21.49 10.48 0.67
N LYS A 409 -21.72 11.76 1.03
CA LYS A 409 -21.43 12.91 0.17
C LYS A 409 -19.94 13.22 0.06
N HIS A 410 -19.14 12.70 1.00
CA HIS A 410 -17.70 12.85 1.04
C HIS A 410 -16.95 11.60 0.56
N TYR A 411 -17.64 10.64 -0.05
CA TYR A 411 -17.07 9.36 -0.49
C TYR A 411 -15.74 9.49 -1.24
N ALA A 412 -15.65 10.46 -2.17
CA ALA A 412 -14.45 10.69 -2.98
C ALA A 412 -13.21 11.07 -2.14
N HIS A 413 -13.40 11.63 -0.94
CA HIS A 413 -12.31 12.01 -0.04
C HIS A 413 -11.77 10.82 0.76
N LEU A 414 -12.44 9.67 0.75
CA LEU A 414 -12.01 8.49 1.53
C LEU A 414 -10.94 7.65 0.80
N GLY A 415 -10.59 7.99 -0.44
CA GLY A 415 -9.63 7.24 -1.24
C GLY A 415 -9.94 5.73 -1.26
N ALA A 416 -8.93 4.91 -0.96
CA ALA A 416 -9.07 3.45 -0.92
C ALA A 416 -10.06 2.93 0.14
N HIS A 417 -10.40 3.74 1.16
CA HIS A 417 -11.34 3.37 2.23
C HIS A 417 -12.82 3.59 1.86
N GLY A 418 -13.11 4.22 0.71
CA GLY A 418 -14.48 4.40 0.22
C GLY A 418 -15.24 3.08 0.09
N ARG A 419 -14.59 2.02 -0.41
CA ARG A 419 -15.20 0.68 -0.52
C ARG A 419 -15.60 0.10 0.84
N GLN A 420 -14.82 0.34 1.90
CA GLN A 420 -15.14 -0.09 3.27
C GLN A 420 -16.35 0.68 3.80
N TYR A 421 -16.44 1.98 3.51
CA TYR A 421 -17.61 2.79 3.87
C TYR A 421 -18.88 2.30 3.17
N ALA A 422 -18.85 2.10 1.85
CA ALA A 422 -19.99 1.57 1.11
C ALA A 422 -20.43 0.19 1.65
N SER A 423 -19.46 -0.68 1.95
CA SER A 423 -19.73 -1.99 2.56
C SER A 423 -20.41 -1.84 3.93
N LEU A 424 -19.90 -0.95 4.79
CA LEU A 424 -20.44 -0.72 6.12
C LEU A 424 -21.86 -0.13 6.07
N LEU A 425 -22.11 0.82 5.17
CA LEU A 425 -23.44 1.40 4.93
C LEU A 425 -24.44 0.34 4.49
N THR A 426 -24.06 -0.54 3.55
CA THR A 426 -24.91 -1.65 3.11
C THR A 426 -25.19 -2.64 4.26
N LEU A 427 -24.19 -2.99 5.06
CA LEU A 427 -24.38 -3.88 6.21
C LEU A 427 -25.28 -3.25 7.28
N ALA A 428 -25.15 -1.95 7.54
CA ALA A 428 -26.03 -1.22 8.46
C ALA A 428 -27.49 -1.28 7.98
N ALA A 429 -27.70 -1.14 6.68
CA ALA A 429 -29.02 -1.25 6.06
C ALA A 429 -29.62 -2.66 6.10
N LEU A 430 -28.77 -3.70 6.08
CA LEU A 430 -29.22 -5.09 6.22
C LEU A 430 -29.54 -5.47 7.67
N ASP A 431 -28.97 -4.80 8.69
CA ASP A 431 -29.15 -5.16 10.11
C ASP A 431 -30.59 -4.93 10.62
N ARG A 432 -31.44 -4.17 9.92
CA ARG A 432 -32.83 -3.79 10.34
C ARG A 432 -32.95 -3.38 11.82
N GLY A 433 -31.88 -2.80 12.38
CA GLY A 433 -31.92 -2.14 13.68
C GLY A 433 -32.76 -0.86 13.62
N ASP A 434 -33.02 -0.28 14.78
CA ASP A 434 -33.71 0.99 14.99
C ASP A 434 -32.78 2.22 14.89
N THR A 435 -31.47 2.01 14.79
CA THR A 435 -30.47 3.08 14.66
C THR A 435 -30.70 3.96 13.43
N PHE A 436 -30.99 3.36 12.27
CA PHE A 436 -31.16 4.06 10.99
C PHE A 436 -32.55 3.81 10.41
N THR A 437 -33.18 4.85 9.89
CA THR A 437 -34.43 4.72 9.13
C THR A 437 -34.13 4.38 7.67
N ASN A 438 -35.10 3.75 6.98
CA ASN A 438 -34.96 3.46 5.55
C ASN A 438 -34.74 4.74 4.73
N ALA A 439 -35.42 5.85 5.06
CA ALA A 439 -35.28 7.11 4.33
C ALA A 439 -33.86 7.70 4.46
N GLU A 440 -33.25 7.61 5.64
CA GLU A 440 -31.87 8.04 5.86
C GLU A 440 -30.87 7.20 5.05
N LEU A 441 -31.04 5.88 5.07
CA LEU A 441 -30.18 4.94 4.34
C LEU A 441 -30.36 5.06 2.82
N GLU A 442 -31.59 5.28 2.35
CA GLU A 442 -31.90 5.54 0.94
C GLU A 442 -31.19 6.82 0.48
N LEU A 443 -31.30 7.91 1.24
CA LEU A 443 -30.66 9.19 0.91
C LEU A 443 -29.13 9.06 0.88
N ALA A 444 -28.54 8.40 1.87
CA ALA A 444 -27.10 8.16 1.91
C ALA A 444 -26.64 7.27 0.74
N THR A 445 -27.35 6.15 0.48
CA THR A 445 -27.02 5.24 -0.63
C THR A 445 -27.13 5.95 -1.98
N ARG A 446 -28.15 6.78 -2.19
CA ARG A 446 -28.32 7.57 -3.42
C ARG A 446 -27.24 8.63 -3.63
N SER A 447 -26.60 9.08 -2.55
CA SER A 447 -25.50 10.06 -2.62
C SER A 447 -24.16 9.44 -3.02
N LEU A 448 -24.05 8.10 -3.04
CA LEU A 448 -22.84 7.41 -3.47
C LEU A 448 -22.58 7.59 -4.97
N PRO A 449 -21.30 7.75 -5.39
CA PRO A 449 -20.94 7.67 -6.80
C PRO A 449 -21.09 6.23 -7.35
N PRO A 450 -21.02 6.02 -8.68
CA PRO A 450 -21.13 4.71 -9.29
C PRO A 450 -20.23 3.63 -8.66
N ASP A 451 -18.98 3.96 -8.35
CA ASP A 451 -18.05 3.03 -7.69
C ASP A 451 -18.53 2.62 -6.28
N GLY A 452 -19.13 3.56 -5.53
CA GLY A 452 -19.72 3.28 -4.23
C GLY A 452 -20.93 2.35 -4.33
N LEU A 453 -21.79 2.55 -5.33
CA LEU A 453 -22.93 1.66 -5.61
C LEU A 453 -22.48 0.27 -6.09
N GLN A 454 -21.41 0.18 -6.87
CA GLN A 454 -20.78 -1.09 -7.22
C GLN A 454 -20.32 -1.84 -5.96
N HIS A 455 -19.65 -1.17 -5.03
CA HIS A 455 -19.24 -1.80 -3.77
C HIS A 455 -20.41 -2.18 -2.86
N ALA A 456 -21.49 -1.38 -2.85
CA ALA A 456 -22.72 -1.71 -2.14
C ALA A 456 -23.38 -2.99 -2.70
N SER A 457 -23.52 -3.08 -4.03
CA SER A 457 -24.07 -4.29 -4.68
C SER A 457 -23.18 -5.52 -4.49
N SER A 458 -21.86 -5.39 -4.61
CA SER A 458 -20.90 -6.45 -4.27
C SER A 458 -21.00 -6.90 -2.80
N THR A 459 -21.34 -5.98 -1.89
CA THR A 459 -21.55 -6.30 -0.47
C THR A 459 -22.84 -7.10 -0.26
N LEU A 460 -23.91 -6.83 -1.01
CA LEU A 460 -25.13 -7.66 -0.99
C LEU A 460 -24.83 -9.10 -1.39
N VAL A 461 -24.03 -9.30 -2.45
CA VAL A 461 -23.60 -10.64 -2.91
C VAL A 461 -22.89 -11.37 -1.77
N ARG A 462 -21.85 -10.74 -1.20
CA ARG A 462 -21.09 -11.33 -0.09
C ARG A 462 -21.92 -11.61 1.14
N ALA A 463 -22.85 -10.72 1.49
CA ALA A 463 -23.73 -10.89 2.64
C ALA A 463 -24.64 -12.11 2.46
N LEU A 464 -25.18 -12.32 1.26
CA LEU A 464 -26.03 -13.47 0.93
C LEU A 464 -25.23 -14.77 0.82
N GLU A 465 -24.02 -14.73 0.23
CA GLU A 465 -23.12 -15.89 0.16
C GLU A 465 -22.61 -16.32 1.54
N GLY A 466 -22.46 -15.37 2.47
CA GLY A 466 -21.99 -15.62 3.84
C GLY A 466 -22.97 -16.35 4.75
N VAL A 467 -24.22 -16.59 4.31
CA VAL A 467 -25.28 -17.26 5.08
C VAL A 467 -25.89 -18.44 4.31
N PRO A 468 -25.09 -19.47 3.92
CA PRO A 468 -25.54 -20.52 3.02
C PRO A 468 -26.77 -21.29 3.55
N ASP A 469 -26.83 -21.57 4.84
CA ASP A 469 -27.92 -22.35 5.46
C ASP A 469 -29.23 -21.54 5.62
N GLN A 470 -29.18 -20.21 5.47
CA GLN A 470 -30.32 -19.30 5.66
C GLN A 470 -30.57 -18.41 4.45
N ARG A 471 -30.04 -18.77 3.28
CA ARG A 471 -30.04 -17.93 2.08
C ARG A 471 -31.45 -17.44 1.70
N THR A 472 -32.43 -18.34 1.66
CA THR A 472 -33.82 -18.02 1.31
C THR A 472 -34.46 -17.03 2.31
N ASP A 473 -34.27 -17.26 3.61
CA ASP A 473 -34.80 -16.37 4.65
C ASP A 473 -34.08 -15.02 4.66
N TYR A 474 -32.76 -15.01 4.46
CA TYR A 474 -31.96 -13.79 4.39
C TYR A 474 -32.33 -12.95 3.15
N TRP A 475 -32.52 -13.60 2.00
CA TRP A 475 -33.00 -12.97 0.78
C TRP A 475 -34.33 -12.25 1.03
N ARG A 476 -35.35 -12.98 1.52
CA ARG A 476 -36.70 -12.44 1.74
C ARG A 476 -36.76 -11.36 2.81
N ASN A 477 -36.02 -11.53 3.90
CA ASN A 477 -36.15 -10.66 5.07
C ASN A 477 -35.15 -9.50 5.09
N ARG A 478 -34.04 -9.58 4.36
CA ARG A 478 -32.95 -8.58 4.36
C ARG A 478 -32.71 -7.97 2.98
N VAL A 479 -32.41 -8.80 1.98
CA VAL A 479 -32.02 -8.31 0.64
C VAL A 479 -33.21 -7.70 -0.11
N VAL A 480 -34.36 -8.38 -0.18
CA VAL A 480 -35.55 -7.86 -0.88
C VAL A 480 -36.02 -6.52 -0.29
N PRO A 481 -36.14 -6.35 1.05
CA PRO A 481 -36.45 -5.06 1.64
C PRO A 481 -35.43 -3.97 1.32
N TYR A 482 -34.13 -4.29 1.31
CA TYR A 482 -33.08 -3.35 0.91
C TYR A 482 -33.25 -2.91 -0.55
N LEU A 483 -33.41 -3.86 -1.47
CA LEU A 483 -33.63 -3.58 -2.90
C LEU A 483 -34.89 -2.76 -3.11
N HIS A 484 -35.94 -2.97 -2.30
CA HIS A 484 -37.19 -2.24 -2.41
C HIS A 484 -37.11 -0.82 -1.84
N ALA A 485 -36.59 -0.64 -0.62
CA ALA A 485 -36.70 0.62 0.12
C ALA A 485 -35.46 1.53 0.04
N ILE A 486 -34.28 0.99 -0.30
CA ILE A 486 -33.00 1.70 -0.15
C ILE A 486 -32.23 1.77 -1.47
N TRP A 487 -32.22 0.70 -2.27
CA TRP A 487 -31.49 0.70 -3.54
C TRP A 487 -32.05 1.76 -4.51
N PRO A 488 -31.20 2.56 -5.19
CA PRO A 488 -31.63 3.57 -6.13
C PRO A 488 -32.57 3.00 -7.21
N LYS A 489 -33.62 3.74 -7.59
CA LYS A 489 -34.58 3.33 -8.63
C LYS A 489 -34.24 3.83 -10.02
N ALA A 490 -33.55 4.97 -10.10
CA ALA A 490 -33.14 5.55 -11.36
C ALA A 490 -32.00 4.74 -11.97
N THR A 491 -32.20 4.21 -13.17
CA THR A 491 -31.17 3.50 -13.94
C THR A 491 -30.10 4.44 -14.52
N GLU A 492 -30.16 5.74 -14.25
CA GLU A 492 -29.13 6.71 -14.61
C GLU A 492 -27.76 6.36 -13.98
N SER A 493 -27.75 5.62 -12.88
CA SER A 493 -26.54 5.11 -12.23
C SER A 493 -26.11 3.73 -12.73
N LEU A 494 -26.75 3.19 -13.77
CA LEU A 494 -26.43 1.87 -14.30
C LEU A 494 -25.04 1.89 -14.98
N SER A 495 -24.09 1.18 -14.40
CA SER A 495 -22.79 0.91 -15.00
C SER A 495 -22.62 -0.59 -15.29
N PRO A 496 -21.73 -0.99 -16.22
CA PRO A 496 -21.43 -2.40 -16.46
C PRO A 496 -21.00 -3.14 -15.18
N ALA A 497 -20.24 -2.48 -14.31
CA ALA A 497 -19.76 -3.05 -13.06
C ALA A 497 -20.88 -3.27 -12.01
N ILE A 498 -21.87 -2.37 -11.97
CA ILE A 498 -23.08 -2.54 -11.15
C ILE A 498 -23.95 -3.66 -11.72
N ALA A 499 -24.12 -3.72 -13.04
CA ALA A 499 -24.87 -4.79 -13.70
C ALA A 499 -24.24 -6.17 -13.46
N GLU A 500 -22.91 -6.27 -13.52
CA GLU A 500 -22.19 -7.49 -13.16
C GLU A 500 -22.41 -7.87 -11.69
N SER A 501 -22.28 -6.91 -10.76
CA SER A 501 -22.48 -7.16 -9.33
C SER A 501 -23.92 -7.59 -9.00
N LEU A 502 -24.93 -6.99 -9.64
CA LEU A 502 -26.33 -7.38 -9.48
C LEU A 502 -26.66 -8.69 -10.19
N GLY A 503 -25.98 -9.01 -11.30
CA GLY A 503 -26.07 -10.34 -11.92
C GLY A 503 -25.51 -11.44 -11.02
N LEU A 504 -24.39 -11.17 -10.34
CA LEU A 504 -23.86 -12.05 -9.29
C LEU A 504 -24.84 -12.20 -8.13
N LEU A 505 -25.57 -11.13 -7.77
CA LEU A 505 -26.60 -11.19 -6.72
C LEU A 505 -27.77 -12.09 -7.11
N CYS A 506 -28.21 -12.06 -8.37
CA CYS A 506 -29.21 -13.01 -8.87
C CYS A 506 -28.74 -14.45 -8.67
N ILE A 507 -27.53 -14.77 -9.16
CA ILE A 507 -26.96 -16.13 -9.06
C ILE A 507 -26.81 -16.54 -7.58
N ALA A 508 -26.35 -15.63 -6.72
CA ALA A 508 -26.17 -15.87 -5.29
C ALA A 508 -27.48 -16.16 -4.54
N ALA A 509 -28.65 -15.81 -5.12
CA ALA A 509 -29.96 -16.07 -4.55
C ALA A 509 -30.43 -17.53 -4.70
N GLN A 510 -29.79 -18.34 -5.54
CA GLN A 510 -30.05 -19.78 -5.76
C GLN A 510 -31.54 -20.12 -5.95
N GLU A 511 -32.19 -20.77 -4.98
CA GLU A 511 -33.62 -21.12 -5.04
C GLU A 511 -34.53 -19.91 -5.29
N GLN A 512 -34.07 -18.71 -4.95
CA GLN A 512 -34.79 -17.44 -5.20
C GLN A 512 -34.32 -16.73 -6.49
N PHE A 513 -33.53 -17.41 -7.34
CA PHE A 513 -33.04 -16.88 -8.62
C PHE A 513 -34.15 -16.36 -9.54
N PRO A 514 -35.30 -17.05 -9.72
CA PRO A 514 -36.43 -16.51 -10.48
C PRO A 514 -36.92 -15.15 -9.97
N GLU A 515 -37.14 -15.02 -8.65
CA GLU A 515 -37.58 -13.75 -8.06
C GLU A 515 -36.50 -12.66 -8.19
N ALA A 516 -35.23 -13.03 -8.02
CA ALA A 516 -34.12 -12.10 -8.20
C ALA A 516 -34.06 -11.57 -9.64
N MET A 517 -34.26 -12.45 -10.62
CA MET A 517 -34.33 -12.10 -12.03
C MET A 517 -35.46 -11.11 -12.32
N GLU A 518 -36.68 -11.36 -11.84
CA GLU A 518 -37.81 -10.45 -12.03
C GLU A 518 -37.53 -9.05 -11.46
N ARG A 519 -36.91 -8.98 -10.27
CA ARG A 519 -36.65 -7.72 -9.58
C ARG A 519 -35.49 -6.92 -10.17
N LEU A 520 -34.44 -7.61 -10.63
CA LEU A 520 -33.19 -6.98 -11.06
C LEU A 520 -33.04 -6.92 -12.58
N ARG A 521 -34.01 -7.44 -13.34
CA ARG A 521 -33.97 -7.47 -14.82
C ARG A 521 -33.55 -6.16 -15.47
N SER A 522 -34.12 -5.04 -15.02
CA SER A 522 -33.85 -3.70 -15.57
C SER A 522 -32.44 -3.18 -15.29
N TRP A 523 -31.70 -3.86 -14.41
CA TRP A 523 -30.32 -3.53 -14.03
C TRP A 523 -29.29 -4.43 -14.72
N LEU A 524 -29.74 -5.42 -15.50
CA LEU A 524 -28.87 -6.26 -16.29
C LEU A 524 -28.68 -5.66 -17.69
N GLN A 525 -27.48 -5.77 -18.20
CA GLN A 525 -27.12 -5.33 -19.54
C GLN A 525 -25.99 -6.21 -20.10
N PRO A 526 -25.79 -6.23 -21.43
CA PRO A 526 -24.69 -6.94 -22.03
C PRO A 526 -23.34 -6.45 -21.48
N LEU A 527 -22.44 -7.38 -21.16
CA LEU A 527 -21.12 -7.08 -20.64
C LEU A 527 -20.04 -7.40 -21.68
N ALA A 528 -18.93 -6.65 -21.63
CA ALA A 528 -17.75 -6.93 -22.46
C ALA A 528 -17.13 -8.30 -22.12
N HIS A 529 -17.12 -8.67 -20.83
CA HIS A 529 -16.51 -9.89 -20.31
C HIS A 529 -17.44 -10.64 -19.32
N PRO A 530 -18.54 -11.26 -19.76
CA PRO A 530 -19.51 -11.92 -18.87
C PRO A 530 -19.05 -13.29 -18.31
N ASN A 531 -17.76 -13.65 -18.46
CA ASN A 531 -17.21 -14.95 -18.08
C ASN A 531 -17.53 -15.34 -16.64
N GLN A 532 -17.37 -14.41 -15.69
CA GLN A 532 -17.62 -14.71 -14.28
C GLN A 532 -19.09 -15.06 -14.01
N LEU A 533 -20.03 -14.33 -14.64
CA LEU A 533 -21.46 -14.59 -14.51
C LEU A 533 -21.83 -15.95 -15.08
N VAL A 534 -21.40 -16.24 -16.31
CA VAL A 534 -21.74 -17.50 -16.99
C VAL A 534 -21.13 -18.69 -16.25
N HIS A 535 -19.86 -18.57 -15.83
CA HIS A 535 -19.20 -19.62 -15.04
C HIS A 535 -19.92 -19.91 -13.73
N ARG A 536 -20.32 -18.86 -12.98
CA ARG A 536 -21.02 -19.04 -11.71
C ARG A 536 -22.45 -19.55 -11.88
N LEU A 537 -23.16 -19.12 -12.92
CA LEU A 537 -24.49 -19.62 -13.27
C LEU A 537 -24.43 -21.14 -13.53
N HIS A 538 -23.48 -21.57 -14.37
CA HIS A 538 -23.25 -22.98 -14.67
C HIS A 538 -22.91 -23.78 -13.41
N ARG A 539 -21.93 -23.30 -12.62
CA ARG A 539 -21.47 -23.98 -11.41
C ARG A 539 -22.56 -24.10 -10.34
N ALA A 540 -23.53 -23.19 -10.31
CA ALA A 540 -24.65 -23.22 -9.39
C ALA A 540 -25.82 -24.11 -9.88
N ASP A 541 -25.69 -24.79 -11.03
CA ASP A 541 -26.69 -25.66 -11.66
C ASP A 541 -28.04 -24.97 -11.96
N LEU A 542 -28.04 -23.64 -12.01
CA LEU A 542 -29.25 -22.84 -12.25
C LEU A 542 -29.80 -23.00 -13.67
N CYS A 543 -28.94 -23.41 -14.61
CA CYS A 543 -29.32 -23.76 -15.98
C CYS A 543 -30.25 -24.98 -16.03
N THR A 544 -30.06 -25.93 -15.11
CA THR A 544 -30.88 -27.14 -15.00
C THR A 544 -32.13 -26.90 -14.17
N GLU A 545 -31.99 -26.19 -13.04
CA GLU A 545 -33.10 -25.94 -12.11
C GLU A 545 -34.11 -24.91 -12.64
N PHE A 546 -33.64 -23.86 -13.33
CA PHE A 546 -34.49 -22.76 -13.80
C PHE A 546 -34.20 -22.38 -15.28
N PRO A 547 -34.38 -23.30 -16.23
CA PRO A 547 -33.95 -23.14 -17.62
C PRO A 547 -34.47 -21.87 -18.30
N GLN A 548 -35.74 -21.51 -18.15
CA GLN A 548 -36.31 -20.28 -18.73
C GLN A 548 -35.66 -18.99 -18.18
N HIS A 549 -35.40 -18.95 -16.87
CA HIS A 549 -34.81 -17.78 -16.20
C HIS A 549 -33.31 -17.68 -16.48
N ALA A 550 -32.62 -18.83 -16.55
CA ALA A 550 -31.21 -18.91 -16.93
C ALA A 550 -31.02 -18.45 -18.38
N LEU A 551 -31.90 -18.86 -19.30
CA LEU A 551 -31.89 -18.38 -20.68
C LEU A 551 -32.14 -16.87 -20.76
N ASP A 552 -33.11 -16.34 -20.00
CA ASP A 552 -33.34 -14.90 -19.94
C ASP A 552 -32.11 -14.15 -19.43
N PHE A 553 -31.49 -14.63 -18.35
CA PHE A 553 -30.28 -14.06 -17.77
C PHE A 553 -29.11 -14.01 -18.77
N LEU A 554 -28.79 -15.16 -19.39
CA LEU A 554 -27.75 -15.24 -20.42
C LEU A 554 -28.05 -14.28 -21.57
N SER A 555 -29.32 -14.16 -21.96
CA SER A 555 -29.74 -13.24 -23.03
C SER A 555 -29.60 -11.76 -22.66
N LEU A 556 -29.60 -11.42 -21.37
CA LEU A 556 -29.41 -10.04 -20.92
C LEU A 556 -27.93 -9.68 -20.78
N VAL A 557 -27.08 -10.62 -20.36
CA VAL A 557 -25.67 -10.35 -20.07
C VAL A 557 -24.71 -10.66 -21.22
N VAL A 558 -25.13 -11.48 -22.20
CA VAL A 558 -24.39 -11.76 -23.43
C VAL A 558 -25.06 -11.06 -24.61
N GLY A 559 -24.31 -10.24 -25.33
CA GLY A 559 -24.82 -9.50 -26.48
C GLY A 559 -23.71 -9.01 -27.41
N ASN A 560 -24.03 -8.07 -28.29
CA ASN A 560 -23.08 -7.57 -29.31
C ASN A 560 -21.83 -6.89 -28.71
N GLN A 561 -21.90 -6.44 -27.45
CA GLN A 561 -20.77 -5.81 -26.75
C GLN A 561 -19.80 -6.85 -26.17
N THR A 562 -20.19 -8.12 -26.12
CA THR A 562 -19.37 -9.22 -25.61
C THR A 562 -18.26 -9.53 -26.62
N GLN A 563 -17.01 -9.31 -26.22
CA GLN A 563 -15.86 -9.42 -27.12
C GLN A 563 -15.53 -10.86 -27.50
N TRP A 564 -15.73 -11.78 -26.56
CA TRP A 564 -15.45 -13.20 -26.70
C TRP A 564 -16.55 -14.02 -26.07
N PRO A 565 -16.95 -15.14 -26.68
CA PRO A 565 -17.96 -16.01 -26.09
C PRO A 565 -17.47 -16.53 -24.73
N PRO A 566 -18.32 -16.47 -23.68
CA PRO A 566 -17.95 -17.02 -22.39
C PRO A 566 -17.67 -18.52 -22.44
N LEU A 567 -16.64 -18.97 -21.73
CA LEU A 567 -16.16 -20.36 -21.78
C LEU A 567 -17.28 -21.39 -21.52
N ASP A 568 -18.08 -21.16 -20.48
CA ASP A 568 -19.14 -22.07 -20.07
C ASP A 568 -20.49 -21.81 -20.77
N LEU A 569 -20.55 -20.90 -21.77
CA LEU A 569 -21.81 -20.57 -22.43
C LEU A 569 -22.42 -21.77 -23.15
N ARG A 570 -21.61 -22.54 -23.88
CA ARG A 570 -22.06 -23.78 -24.55
C ARG A 570 -22.63 -24.79 -23.55
N ALA A 571 -21.92 -25.03 -22.46
CA ALA A 571 -22.36 -25.94 -21.40
C ALA A 571 -23.68 -25.46 -20.75
N CYS A 572 -23.86 -24.15 -20.55
CA CYS A 572 -25.12 -23.60 -20.06
C CYS A 572 -26.29 -23.87 -21.02
N LEU A 573 -26.11 -23.63 -22.32
CA LEU A 573 -27.17 -23.85 -23.31
C LEU A 573 -27.52 -25.35 -23.42
N GLU A 574 -26.52 -26.22 -23.39
CA GLU A 574 -26.72 -27.68 -23.38
C GLU A 574 -27.51 -28.13 -22.14
N ALA A 575 -27.18 -27.62 -20.95
CA ALA A 575 -27.92 -27.91 -19.72
C ALA A 575 -29.38 -27.41 -19.77
N ILE A 576 -29.60 -26.20 -20.32
CA ILE A 576 -30.95 -25.64 -20.50
C ILE A 576 -31.78 -26.54 -21.42
N LEU A 577 -31.24 -26.96 -22.57
CA LEU A 577 -31.97 -27.83 -23.51
C LEU A 577 -32.18 -29.25 -22.99
N ALA A 578 -31.26 -29.77 -22.18
CA ALA A 578 -31.44 -31.06 -21.54
C ALA A 578 -32.60 -31.05 -20.53
N SER A 579 -32.81 -29.92 -19.83
CA SER A 579 -33.90 -29.74 -18.87
C SER A 579 -35.23 -29.38 -19.54
N GLU A 580 -35.22 -28.47 -20.53
CA GLU A 580 -36.41 -27.99 -21.23
C GLU A 580 -36.18 -27.90 -22.76
N PRO A 581 -36.39 -29.00 -23.51
CA PRO A 581 -36.10 -29.08 -24.94
C PRO A 581 -36.87 -28.08 -25.82
N ASP A 582 -38.06 -27.64 -25.37
CA ASP A 582 -38.91 -26.70 -26.12
C ASP A 582 -38.23 -25.34 -26.33
N LEU A 583 -37.26 -24.97 -25.48
CA LEU A 583 -36.47 -23.75 -25.60
C LEU A 583 -35.50 -23.76 -26.79
N ALA A 584 -35.32 -24.88 -27.49
CA ALA A 584 -34.48 -24.95 -28.69
C ALA A 584 -34.92 -23.97 -29.79
N THR A 585 -36.22 -23.68 -29.86
CA THR A 585 -36.82 -22.74 -30.83
C THR A 585 -37.03 -21.33 -30.26
N ASP A 586 -36.58 -21.07 -29.03
CA ASP A 586 -36.68 -19.75 -28.41
C ASP A 586 -35.72 -18.76 -29.11
N PRO A 587 -36.19 -17.58 -29.55
CA PRO A 587 -35.34 -16.59 -30.21
C PRO A 587 -34.11 -16.17 -29.40
N ARG A 588 -34.18 -16.20 -28.06
CA ARG A 588 -33.04 -15.91 -27.17
C ARG A 588 -31.97 -16.98 -27.28
N HIS A 589 -32.38 -18.25 -27.35
CA HIS A 589 -31.49 -19.39 -27.50
C HIS A 589 -30.79 -19.34 -28.87
N GLU A 590 -31.55 -19.17 -29.95
CA GLU A 590 -31.01 -19.08 -31.32
C GLU A 590 -29.96 -17.98 -31.46
N ARG A 591 -30.21 -16.81 -30.84
CA ARG A 591 -29.29 -15.68 -30.85
C ARG A 591 -27.97 -15.96 -30.09
N LEU A 592 -28.03 -16.68 -28.97
CA LEU A 592 -26.84 -17.07 -28.20
C LEU A 592 -26.03 -18.15 -28.94
N GLU A 593 -26.70 -19.10 -29.58
CA GLU A 593 -26.08 -20.09 -30.47
C GLU A 593 -25.42 -19.45 -31.69
N GLU A 594 -26.05 -18.42 -32.29
CA GLU A 594 -25.44 -17.66 -33.37
C GLU A 594 -24.18 -16.92 -32.88
N HIS A 595 -24.21 -16.37 -31.67
CA HIS A 595 -23.05 -15.71 -31.07
C HIS A 595 -21.87 -16.66 -30.88
N LEU A 596 -22.09 -17.90 -30.41
CA LEU A 596 -21.07 -18.95 -30.34
C LEU A 596 -20.50 -19.29 -31.73
N ARG A 597 -21.38 -19.54 -32.70
CA ARG A 597 -21.00 -19.89 -34.07
C ARG A 597 -20.14 -18.82 -34.75
N ARG A 598 -20.47 -17.53 -34.55
CA ARG A 598 -19.70 -16.40 -35.11
C ARG A 598 -18.25 -16.36 -34.60
N HIS A 599 -17.97 -16.94 -33.44
CA HIS A 599 -16.65 -16.96 -32.82
C HIS A 599 -15.98 -18.34 -32.88
N GLY A 600 -16.50 -19.28 -33.68
CA GLY A 600 -15.89 -20.58 -33.93
C GLY A 600 -16.01 -21.59 -32.77
N HIS A 601 -16.97 -21.39 -31.86
CA HIS A 601 -17.22 -22.24 -30.71
C HIS A 601 -18.47 -23.09 -30.84
#